data_AF-A0A0N7M373-F1
#
_entry.id   AF-A0A0N7M373-F1
#
_cell.length_a   1.000
_cell.length_b   1.000
_cell.length_c   1.000
_cell.angle_alpha   90.00
_cell.angle_beta   90.00
_cell.angle_gamma   90.00
#
_symmetry.space_group_name_H-M   'P 1'
#
loop_
_entity.id
_entity.type
_entity.pdbx_description
1 polymer ?
#
loop_
_entity_poly.entity_id
_entity_poly.type
_entity_poly.pdbx_seq_one_letter_code
_entity_poly.pdbx_strand_id
1 'polypeptide(L)'
;MITSAGGGYMDLIVRKMLARADIDYQFVKISARRGVIDAAEGTIHGVSIPHADLREIYPTLIPMPEPVLPLEFAGIFLRDDIAITKPEDFREYSVAHIRGWKQAEDLFAGHGNVEQVRRPFLLTEMLALDRVDLVFFSTPTTKHIAGEVELKG
;
A
#
# COMPACT_ATOMS: atom_id res chain seq x y z
N MET A 1 8.19 -1.62 2.03
CA MET A 1 8.75 -0.28 1.67
C MET A 1 9.15 0.58 2.86
N ILE A 2 8.51 0.42 4.03
CA ILE A 2 9.09 0.73 5.35
C ILE A 2 9.28 -0.61 6.07
N THR A 3 10.41 -0.83 6.73
CA THR A 3 10.71 -2.11 7.39
C THR A 3 10.90 -1.91 8.89
N SER A 4 10.60 -2.94 9.69
CA SER A 4 10.89 -2.88 11.13
C SER A 4 12.38 -2.77 11.44
N ALA A 5 13.25 -3.20 10.51
CA ALA A 5 14.69 -3.06 10.61
C ALA A 5 15.22 -1.68 10.14
N GLY A 6 14.35 -0.80 9.61
CA GLY A 6 14.75 0.53 9.13
C GLY A 6 15.65 0.51 7.88
N GLY A 7 15.58 -0.56 7.08
CA GLY A 7 16.32 -0.74 5.83
C GLY A 7 15.43 -0.73 4.57
N GLY A 8 14.16 -0.35 4.69
CA GLY A 8 13.26 -0.22 3.55
C GLY A 8 13.63 0.97 2.68
N TYR A 9 13.20 0.94 1.41
CA TYR A 9 13.42 2.03 0.46
C TYR A 9 13.08 3.42 1.03
N MET A 10 11.90 3.55 1.66
CA MET A 10 11.48 4.83 2.27
C MET A 10 12.32 5.18 3.51
N ASP A 11 12.70 4.19 4.31
CA ASP A 11 13.54 4.41 5.50
C ASP A 11 14.89 5.03 5.08
N LEU A 12 15.47 4.54 3.98
CA LEU A 12 16.75 5.02 3.45
C LEU A 12 16.65 6.42 2.85
N ILE A 13 15.58 6.72 2.10
CA ILE A 13 15.40 8.05 1.52
C ILE A 13 15.17 9.08 2.61
N VAL A 14 14.23 8.83 3.52
CA VAL A 14 13.91 9.77 4.61
C VAL A 14 15.14 9.99 5.49
N ARG A 15 15.87 8.94 5.84
CA ARG A 15 17.15 9.05 6.57
C ARG A 15 18.14 9.97 5.86
N LYS A 16 18.38 9.72 4.56
CA LYS A 16 19.34 10.51 3.78
C LYS A 16 18.88 11.94 3.51
N MET A 17 17.58 12.20 3.51
CA MET A 17 17.02 13.54 3.40
C MET A 17 17.23 14.32 4.70
N LEU A 18 16.79 13.76 5.83
CA LEU A 18 16.91 14.41 7.16
C LEU A 18 18.37 14.63 7.56
N ALA A 19 19.24 13.66 7.31
CA ALA A 19 20.67 13.80 7.60
C ALA A 19 21.34 14.92 6.78
N ARG A 20 20.91 15.17 5.53
CA ARG A 20 21.44 16.29 4.72
C ARG A 20 20.97 17.65 5.20
N ALA A 21 19.84 17.68 5.89
CA ALA A 21 19.29 18.88 6.50
C ALA A 21 19.76 19.10 7.95
N ASP A 22 20.65 18.24 8.46
CA ASP A 22 21.13 18.26 9.86
C ASP A 22 19.97 18.15 10.88
N ILE A 23 18.96 17.35 10.54
CA ILE A 23 17.79 17.10 11.38
C ILE A 23 17.93 15.75 12.06
N ASP A 24 17.93 15.75 13.39
CA ASP A 24 17.81 14.54 14.20
C ASP A 24 16.43 13.91 14.04
N TYR A 25 16.38 12.59 13.94
CA TYR A 25 15.14 11.88 13.65
C TYR A 25 15.02 10.54 14.38
N GLN A 26 13.76 10.15 14.62
CA GLN A 26 13.40 8.84 15.13
C GLN A 26 12.24 8.27 14.32
N PHE A 27 12.38 7.04 13.84
CA PHE A 27 11.27 6.32 13.22
C PHE A 27 10.41 5.66 14.29
N VAL A 28 9.11 5.92 14.25
CA VAL A 28 8.12 5.31 15.15
C VAL A 28 7.17 4.45 14.33
N LYS A 29 7.02 3.18 14.71
CA LYS A 29 6.13 2.24 14.02
C LYS A 29 4.74 2.28 14.64
N ILE A 30 3.79 2.87 13.93
CA ILE A 30 2.38 2.97 14.30
C ILE A 30 1.49 2.64 13.09
N SER A 31 0.19 2.44 13.31
CA SER A 31 -0.74 2.20 12.20
C SER A 31 -0.89 3.46 11.34
N ALA A 32 -1.15 3.28 10.04
CA ALA A 32 -1.26 4.39 9.10
C ALA A 32 -2.25 5.46 9.58
N ARG A 33 -3.48 5.06 9.92
CA ARG A 33 -4.53 5.96 10.43
C ARG A 33 -4.07 6.72 11.69
N ARG A 34 -3.38 6.05 12.61
CA ARG A 34 -2.90 6.68 13.83
C ARG A 34 -1.81 7.70 13.53
N GLY A 35 -0.87 7.37 12.64
CA GLY A 35 0.19 8.29 12.24
C GLY A 35 -0.31 9.57 11.58
N VAL A 36 -1.40 9.52 10.79
CA VAL A 36 -2.01 10.74 10.24
C VAL A 36 -2.55 11.63 11.34
N ILE A 37 -3.29 11.05 12.29
CA ILE A 37 -3.89 11.78 13.41
C ILE A 37 -2.80 12.40 14.28
N ASP A 38 -1.82 11.59 14.70
CA ASP A 38 -0.71 12.06 15.54
C ASP A 38 0.11 13.15 14.83
N ALA A 39 0.27 13.08 13.50
CA ALA A 39 0.96 14.12 12.73
C ALA A 39 0.13 15.41 12.65
N ALA A 40 -1.19 15.29 12.44
CA ALA A 40 -2.09 16.43 12.36
C ALA A 40 -2.22 17.18 13.69
N GLU A 41 -2.11 16.45 14.80
CA GLU A 41 -2.10 16.97 16.17
C GLU A 41 -0.71 17.45 16.64
N GLY A 42 0.34 17.25 15.84
CA GLY A 42 1.72 17.64 16.17
C GLY A 42 2.41 16.73 17.19
N THR A 43 1.84 15.56 17.49
CA THR A 43 2.47 14.52 18.33
C THR A 43 3.68 13.89 17.64
N ILE A 44 3.62 13.75 16.31
CA ILE A 44 4.78 13.40 15.48
C ILE A 44 4.96 14.45 14.38
N HIS A 45 6.19 14.60 13.89
CA HIS A 45 6.53 15.65 12.93
C HIS A 45 6.27 15.27 11.47
N GLY A 46 5.87 14.03 11.19
CA GLY A 46 5.58 13.60 9.84
C GLY A 46 5.17 12.14 9.73
N VAL A 47 4.54 11.81 8.61
CA VAL A 47 4.11 10.45 8.26
C VAL A 47 4.33 10.22 6.77
N SER A 48 4.80 9.04 6.40
CA SER A 48 5.02 8.65 5.00
C SER A 48 3.88 7.77 4.52
N ILE A 49 2.85 8.37 3.91
CA ILE A 49 1.70 7.66 3.33
C ILE A 49 1.25 8.31 2.00
N PRO A 50 0.51 7.57 1.15
CA PRO A 50 -0.16 8.16 -0.01
C PRO A 50 -1.09 9.31 0.43
N HIS A 51 -1.05 10.44 -0.28
CA HIS A 51 -1.61 11.68 0.25
C HIS A 51 -2.90 12.20 -0.43
N ALA A 52 -3.43 11.52 -1.46
CA ALA A 52 -4.28 12.12 -2.50
C ALA A 52 -5.29 13.17 -1.98
N ASP A 53 -5.94 12.95 -0.83
CA ASP A 53 -6.95 13.87 -0.28
C ASP A 53 -6.73 14.25 1.20
N LEU A 54 -5.53 13.99 1.75
CA LEU A 54 -5.30 14.15 3.20
C LEU A 54 -5.40 15.59 3.70
N ARG A 55 -5.05 16.57 2.86
CA ARG A 55 -5.07 17.99 3.25
C ARG A 55 -6.49 18.53 3.41
N GLU A 56 -7.46 17.95 2.69
CA GLU A 56 -8.87 18.34 2.82
C GLU A 56 -9.43 17.89 4.18
N ILE A 57 -9.01 16.72 4.64
CA ILE A 57 -9.43 16.13 5.92
C ILE A 57 -8.63 16.69 7.09
N TYR A 58 -7.33 16.92 6.90
CA TYR A 58 -6.39 17.40 7.91
C TYR A 58 -5.63 18.63 7.37
N PRO A 59 -6.20 19.84 7.50
CA PRO A 59 -5.63 21.06 6.92
C PRO A 59 -4.25 21.46 7.50
N THR A 60 -3.91 20.93 8.68
CA THR A 60 -2.61 21.14 9.33
C THR A 60 -1.48 20.32 8.70
N LEU A 61 -1.81 19.31 7.90
CA LEU A 61 -0.81 18.50 7.22
C LEU A 61 -0.31 19.20 5.95
N ILE A 62 1.02 19.30 5.85
CA ILE A 62 1.71 19.86 4.70
C ILE A 62 2.28 18.69 3.89
N PRO A 63 1.79 18.45 2.65
CA PRO A 63 2.35 17.41 1.80
C PRO A 63 3.75 17.81 1.32
N MET A 64 4.63 16.82 1.15
CA MET A 64 5.91 17.03 0.47
C MET A 64 5.63 17.41 -1.00
N PRO A 65 6.25 18.48 -1.54
CA PRO A 65 5.97 18.93 -2.90
C PRO A 65 6.46 17.93 -3.97
N GLU A 66 7.46 17.12 -3.64
CA GLU A 66 8.04 16.13 -4.54
C GLU A 66 7.57 14.71 -4.18
N PRO A 67 6.96 13.96 -5.11
CA PRO A 67 6.58 12.59 -4.87
C PRO A 67 7.83 11.71 -4.71
N VAL A 68 8.02 11.16 -3.53
CA VAL A 68 9.17 10.29 -3.22
C VAL A 68 8.99 8.88 -3.78
N LEU A 69 7.74 8.43 -3.87
CA LEU A 69 7.39 7.11 -4.34
C LEU A 69 5.99 7.15 -4.98
N PRO A 70 5.90 7.12 -6.31
CA PRO A 70 4.62 6.88 -6.96
C PRO A 70 4.19 5.44 -6.66
N LEU A 71 3.00 5.29 -6.09
CA LEU A 71 2.40 3.99 -5.81
C LEU A 71 1.29 3.74 -6.82
N GLU A 72 1.51 2.74 -7.67
CA GLU A 72 0.52 2.24 -8.62
C GLU A 72 -0.15 0.98 -8.06
N PHE A 73 -1.48 0.96 -8.07
CA PHE A 73 -2.31 -0.17 -7.68
C PHE A 73 -2.96 -0.76 -8.91
N ALA A 74 -2.98 -2.09 -8.99
CA ALA A 74 -3.62 -2.80 -10.08
C ALA A 74 -4.26 -4.10 -9.57
N GLY A 75 -5.18 -4.63 -10.38
CA GLY A 75 -5.57 -6.04 -10.29
C GLY A 75 -4.44 -6.91 -10.84
N ILE A 76 -4.01 -7.89 -10.05
CA ILE A 76 -2.90 -8.79 -10.37
C ILE A 76 -3.44 -10.20 -10.36
N PHE A 77 -3.24 -10.90 -11.47
CA PHE A 77 -3.78 -12.24 -11.71
C PHE A 77 -2.74 -13.11 -12.41
N LEU A 78 -2.91 -14.43 -12.32
CA LEU A 78 -2.04 -15.42 -12.99
C LEU A 78 -2.70 -16.09 -14.20
N ARG A 79 -4.04 -15.99 -14.33
CA ARG A 79 -4.78 -16.66 -15.39
C ARG A 79 -4.90 -15.77 -16.63
N ASP A 80 -4.71 -16.36 -17.80
CA ASP A 80 -4.76 -15.65 -19.09
C ASP A 80 -6.18 -15.33 -19.56
N ASP A 81 -7.21 -15.92 -18.94
CA ASP A 81 -8.62 -15.70 -19.27
C ASP A 81 -9.27 -14.54 -18.48
N ILE A 82 -8.49 -13.86 -17.63
CA ILE A 82 -8.93 -12.68 -16.89
C ILE A 82 -8.65 -11.42 -17.70
N ALA A 83 -9.66 -10.57 -17.87
CA ALA A 83 -9.56 -9.29 -18.54
C ALA A 83 -10.20 -8.19 -17.71
N ILE A 84 -9.38 -7.24 -17.25
CA ILE A 84 -9.84 -6.06 -16.52
C ILE A 84 -9.41 -4.81 -17.29
N THR A 85 -10.39 -4.07 -17.77
CA THR A 85 -10.20 -2.81 -18.50
C THR A 85 -10.76 -1.61 -17.76
N LYS A 86 -11.70 -1.85 -16.84
CA LYS A 86 -12.37 -0.83 -16.02
C LYS A 86 -12.70 -1.37 -14.62
N PRO A 87 -12.92 -0.48 -13.63
CA PRO A 87 -13.24 -0.86 -12.25
C PRO A 87 -14.41 -1.83 -12.07
N GLU A 88 -15.39 -1.81 -12.98
CA GLU A 88 -16.58 -2.65 -12.89
C GLU A 88 -16.28 -4.13 -13.20
N ASP A 89 -15.27 -4.40 -14.02
CA ASP A 89 -14.89 -5.75 -14.45
C ASP A 89 -14.42 -6.61 -13.26
N PHE A 90 -13.92 -5.99 -12.19
CA PHE A 90 -13.54 -6.69 -10.97
C PHE A 90 -14.68 -7.52 -10.38
N ARG A 91 -15.95 -7.10 -10.57
CA ARG A 91 -17.12 -7.77 -9.99
C ARG A 91 -17.35 -9.19 -10.50
N GLU A 92 -16.74 -9.54 -11.62
CA GLU A 92 -16.85 -10.88 -12.22
C GLU A 92 -15.94 -11.92 -11.54
N TYR A 93 -15.03 -11.46 -10.68
CA TYR A 93 -13.94 -12.27 -10.14
C TYR A 93 -13.94 -12.29 -8.61
N SER A 94 -13.28 -13.29 -8.03
CA SER A 94 -12.91 -13.27 -6.60
C SER A 94 -11.66 -12.40 -6.40
N VAL A 95 -11.75 -11.45 -5.47
CA VAL A 95 -10.70 -10.43 -5.26
C VAL A 95 -10.18 -10.47 -3.83
N ALA A 96 -8.87 -10.38 -3.63
CA ALA A 96 -8.30 -10.09 -2.30
C ALA A 96 -7.57 -8.74 -2.23
N HIS A 97 -7.67 -8.05 -1.10
CA HIS A 97 -6.92 -6.82 -0.81
C HIS A 97 -6.49 -6.69 0.66
N ILE A 98 -5.66 -5.68 0.96
CA ILE A 98 -5.27 -5.40 2.35
C ILE A 98 -6.42 -4.72 3.09
N ARG A 99 -6.73 -5.22 4.30
CA ARG A 99 -7.69 -4.60 5.22
C ARG A 99 -7.22 -3.22 5.67
N GLY A 100 -8.14 -2.26 5.75
CA GLY A 100 -7.89 -0.88 6.19
C GLY A 100 -7.35 0.02 5.08
N TRP A 101 -7.31 -0.47 3.84
CA TRP A 101 -6.92 0.30 2.68
C TRP A 101 -8.14 0.92 2.03
N LYS A 102 -8.42 2.18 2.39
CA LYS A 102 -9.65 2.88 2.04
C LYS A 102 -9.97 2.88 0.53
N GLN A 103 -8.96 3.07 -0.33
CA GLN A 103 -9.17 3.03 -1.79
C GLN A 103 -9.69 1.67 -2.27
N ALA A 104 -9.17 0.57 -1.71
CA ALA A 104 -9.64 -0.78 -2.04
C ALA A 104 -11.01 -1.06 -1.39
N GLU A 105 -11.21 -0.63 -0.15
CA GLU A 105 -12.49 -0.77 0.56
C GLU A 105 -13.63 -0.01 -0.15
N ASP A 106 -13.35 1.19 -0.66
CA ASP A 106 -14.31 2.00 -1.40
C ASP A 106 -14.55 1.41 -2.81
N LEU A 107 -13.49 0.95 -3.51
CA LEU A 107 -13.59 0.33 -4.84
C LEU A 107 -14.42 -0.96 -4.83
N PHE A 108 -14.25 -1.80 -3.81
CA PHE A 108 -14.92 -3.09 -3.68
C PHE A 108 -16.14 -3.07 -2.76
N ALA A 109 -16.61 -1.89 -2.37
CA ALA A 109 -17.83 -1.75 -1.58
C ALA A 109 -19.02 -2.40 -2.31
N GLY A 110 -19.70 -3.33 -1.63
CA GLY A 110 -20.85 -4.06 -2.19
C GLY A 110 -20.48 -5.18 -3.17
N HIS A 111 -19.19 -5.50 -3.35
CA HIS A 111 -18.76 -6.66 -4.13
C HIS A 111 -18.88 -7.94 -3.29
N GLY A 112 -19.61 -8.93 -3.81
CA GLY A 112 -19.97 -10.14 -3.05
C GLY A 112 -18.86 -11.17 -2.85
N ASN A 113 -17.68 -11.02 -3.46
CA ASN A 113 -16.62 -12.03 -3.46
C ASN A 113 -15.25 -11.40 -3.20
N VAL A 114 -15.11 -10.83 -1.99
CA VAL A 114 -13.93 -10.06 -1.59
C VAL A 114 -13.35 -10.59 -0.29
N GLU A 115 -12.07 -10.93 -0.31
CA GLU A 115 -11.30 -11.34 0.85
C GLU A 115 -10.36 -10.24 1.33
N GLN A 116 -10.27 -10.07 2.65
CA GLN A 116 -9.42 -9.05 3.25
C GLN A 116 -8.33 -9.67 4.12
N VAL A 117 -7.07 -9.41 3.77
CA VAL A 117 -5.92 -9.90 4.53
C VAL A 117 -5.17 -8.77 5.22
N ARG A 118 -4.39 -9.10 6.25
CA ARG A 118 -3.61 -8.10 7.01
C ARG A 118 -2.17 -7.93 6.52
N ARG A 119 -1.66 -8.86 5.71
CA ARG A 119 -0.25 -8.91 5.33
C ARG A 119 -0.11 -9.17 3.81
N PRO A 120 0.72 -8.40 3.09
CA PRO A 120 0.89 -8.55 1.64
C PRO A 120 1.26 -9.95 1.14
N PHE A 121 2.08 -10.69 1.88
CA PHE A 121 2.48 -12.05 1.46
C PHE A 121 1.29 -13.02 1.34
N LEU A 122 0.22 -12.80 2.12
CA LEU A 122 -0.99 -13.62 2.03
C LEU A 122 -1.71 -13.40 0.70
N LEU A 123 -1.65 -12.20 0.12
CA LEU A 123 -2.24 -11.94 -1.19
C LEU A 123 -1.56 -12.80 -2.27
N THR A 124 -0.22 -12.80 -2.28
CA THR A 124 0.54 -13.59 -3.26
C THR A 124 0.36 -15.09 -3.04
N GLU A 125 0.26 -15.54 -1.78
CA GLU A 125 0.00 -16.95 -1.46
C GLU A 125 -1.40 -17.38 -1.91
N MET A 126 -2.44 -16.57 -1.65
CA MET A 126 -3.80 -16.84 -2.10
C MET A 126 -3.89 -16.92 -3.63
N LEU A 127 -3.19 -16.03 -4.34
CA LEU A 127 -3.13 -16.03 -5.80
C LEU A 127 -2.40 -17.28 -6.32
N ALA A 128 -1.26 -17.65 -5.73
CA ALA A 128 -0.49 -18.81 -6.13
C ALA A 128 -1.21 -20.15 -5.87
N LEU A 129 -2.06 -20.18 -4.85
CA LEU A 129 -2.86 -21.35 -4.48
C LEU A 129 -4.25 -21.37 -5.12
N ASP A 130 -4.52 -20.50 -6.10
CA ASP A 130 -5.81 -20.39 -6.80
C ASP A 130 -7.00 -20.24 -5.83
N ARG A 131 -6.80 -19.51 -4.73
CA ARG A 131 -7.83 -19.20 -3.73
C ARG A 131 -8.66 -17.99 -4.10
N VAL A 132 -8.10 -17.11 -4.92
CA VAL A 132 -8.75 -15.95 -5.52
C VAL A 132 -8.26 -15.81 -6.95
N ASP A 133 -9.11 -15.27 -7.82
CA ASP A 133 -8.82 -15.03 -9.23
C ASP A 133 -7.77 -13.91 -9.38
N LEU A 134 -7.85 -12.90 -8.50
CA LEU A 134 -6.93 -11.76 -8.53
C LEU A 134 -6.76 -11.08 -7.17
N VAL A 135 -5.68 -10.31 -7.05
CA VAL A 135 -5.41 -9.45 -5.90
C VAL A 135 -5.28 -8.00 -6.31
N PHE A 136 -5.83 -7.09 -5.51
CA PHE A 136 -5.69 -5.65 -5.73
C PHE A 136 -4.58 -5.11 -4.81
N PHE A 137 -3.41 -4.82 -5.38
CA PHE A 137 -2.26 -4.36 -4.60
C PHE A 137 -1.22 -3.59 -5.44
N SER A 138 -0.18 -3.11 -4.75
CA SER A 138 0.90 -2.31 -5.33
C SER A 138 1.73 -3.11 -6.32
N THR A 139 1.81 -2.68 -7.59
CA THR A 139 2.52 -3.45 -8.64
C THR A 139 4.02 -3.65 -8.35
N PRO A 140 4.80 -2.65 -7.86
CA PRO A 140 6.21 -2.88 -7.55
C PRO A 140 6.38 -3.83 -6.35
N THR A 141 5.49 -3.76 -5.37
CA THR A 141 5.55 -4.62 -4.18
C THR A 141 5.21 -6.06 -4.53
N THR A 142 4.19 -6.29 -5.35
CA THR A 142 3.82 -7.64 -5.78
C THR A 142 4.92 -8.26 -6.64
N LYS A 143 5.54 -7.52 -7.56
CA LYS A 143 6.71 -8.01 -8.33
C LYS A 143 7.86 -8.43 -7.41
N HIS A 144 8.15 -7.64 -6.38
CA HIS A 144 9.20 -7.96 -5.42
C HIS A 144 8.88 -9.24 -4.64
N ILE A 145 7.66 -9.39 -4.11
CA ILE A 145 7.25 -10.59 -3.37
C ILE A 145 7.20 -11.81 -4.30
N ALA A 146 6.69 -11.67 -5.52
CA ALA A 146 6.68 -12.73 -6.52
C ALA A 146 8.09 -13.26 -6.85
N GLY A 147 9.07 -12.36 -6.93
CA GLY A 147 10.48 -12.71 -7.13
C GLY A 147 11.11 -13.44 -5.95
N GLU A 148 10.65 -13.18 -4.72
CA GLU A 148 11.11 -13.91 -3.52
C GLU A 148 10.43 -15.27 -3.35
N VAL A 149 9.23 -15.44 -3.88
CA VAL A 149 8.42 -16.66 -3.72
C VAL A 149 8.76 -17.74 -4.76
N GLU A 150 9.65 -17.50 -5.74
CA GLU A 150 9.78 -18.36 -6.93
C GLU A 150 8.39 -18.76 -7.46
N LEU A 151 7.58 -17.78 -7.84
CA LEU A 151 6.39 -18.05 -8.65
C LEU A 151 6.85 -18.52 -10.04
N LYS A 152 7.30 -19.79 -10.11
CA LYS A 152 7.49 -20.55 -11.34
C LYS A 152 6.10 -20.99 -11.80
N GLY A 153 5.54 -20.20 -12.70
CA GLY A 153 4.53 -20.60 -13.67
C GLY A 153 5.04 -20.20 -15.03
#